data_AF-A0AAE3QQS3-F1
#
_entry.id   AF-A0AAE3QQS3-F1
#
_cell.length_a   1.000
_cell.length_b   1.000
_cell.length_c   1.000
_cell.angle_alpha   90.00
_cell.angle_beta   90.00
_cell.angle_gamma   90.00
#
_symmetry.space_group_name_H-M   'P 1'
#
loop_
_entity.id
_entity.type
_entity.pdbx_description
1 polymer ?
#
loop_
_entity_poly.entity_id
_entity_poly.type
_entity_poly.pdbx_seq_one_letter_code
_entity_poly.pdbx_strand_id
1 'polypeptide(L)'
;MFDELLSMAQSQLGESLPKNPAVQGLNVNTQEVAGVTSNAILDSLMQQVQNGDMSGVQELLSGEETHANSPVVNGLAPTVVSQLSSKLNISPAIAQTIATIAIPIILNMLNGKVKSGDLGGLLGGLLGGGSNAGGGLLGSVLGGMMGGNNSTSTPSTQKNQQDPLGGLLGGLFK
;
A
#
# COMPACT_ATOMS: atom_id res chain seq x y z
N MET A 1 -3.29 12.63 10.79
CA MET A 1 -3.96 13.01 9.53
C MET A 1 -4.64 11.82 8.86
N PHE A 2 -3.99 10.65 8.77
CA PHE A 2 -4.68 9.42 8.39
C PHE A 2 -5.81 9.05 9.37
N ASP A 3 -5.59 9.19 10.68
CA ASP A 3 -6.66 8.98 11.69
C ASP A 3 -7.87 9.89 11.50
N GLU A 4 -7.66 11.11 11.02
CA GLU A 4 -8.74 12.06 10.75
C GLU A 4 -9.48 11.71 9.46
N LEU A 5 -8.74 11.30 8.41
CA LEU A 5 -9.34 10.72 7.20
C LEU A 5 -10.19 9.50 7.57
N LEU A 6 -9.64 8.63 8.40
CA LEU A 6 -10.29 7.42 8.87
C LEU A 6 -11.55 7.77 9.68
N SER A 7 -11.48 8.75 10.58
CA SER A 7 -12.63 9.24 11.36
C SER A 7 -13.74 9.84 10.48
N MET A 8 -13.38 10.61 9.45
CA MET A 8 -14.35 11.14 8.48
C MET A 8 -14.94 10.02 7.62
N ALA A 9 -14.12 9.08 7.16
CA ALA A 9 -14.56 7.93 6.39
C ALA A 9 -15.55 7.09 7.17
N GLN A 10 -15.27 6.84 8.44
CA GLN A 10 -16.13 6.14 9.37
C GLN A 10 -17.47 6.85 9.56
N SER A 11 -17.44 8.17 9.73
CA SER A 11 -18.66 8.96 9.87
C SER A 11 -19.52 8.87 8.60
N GLN A 12 -18.92 9.11 7.43
CA GLN A 12 -19.64 9.09 6.15
C GLN A 12 -20.14 7.68 5.77
N LEU A 13 -19.35 6.65 6.06
CA LEU A 13 -19.73 5.25 5.88
C LEU A 13 -20.81 4.81 6.86
N GLY A 14 -20.73 5.28 8.11
CA GLY A 14 -21.77 5.09 9.12
C GLY A 14 -23.11 5.67 8.71
N GLU A 15 -23.12 6.73 7.91
CA GLU A 15 -24.35 7.27 7.34
C GLU A 15 -24.81 6.57 6.05
N SER A 16 -23.87 6.07 5.23
CA SER A 16 -24.14 5.59 3.88
C SER A 16 -24.38 4.08 3.80
N LEU A 17 -23.67 3.28 4.60
CA LEU A 17 -23.80 1.81 4.61
C LEU A 17 -25.17 1.36 5.11
N PRO A 18 -25.74 1.90 6.21
CA PRO A 18 -27.07 1.50 6.67
C PRO A 18 -28.19 1.92 5.71
N LYS A 19 -27.95 2.92 4.84
CA LYS A 19 -28.92 3.34 3.82
C LYS A 19 -28.98 2.36 2.65
N ASN A 20 -27.97 1.50 2.47
CA ASN A 20 -27.96 0.52 1.40
C ASN A 20 -28.55 -0.83 1.84
N PRO A 21 -29.67 -1.30 1.24
CA PRO A 21 -30.35 -2.52 1.64
C PRO A 21 -29.49 -3.78 1.51
N ALA A 22 -28.45 -3.78 0.67
CA ALA A 22 -27.54 -4.92 0.52
C ALA A 22 -26.53 -5.04 1.68
N VAL A 23 -26.38 -4.01 2.50
CA VAL A 23 -25.52 -4.02 3.71
C VAL A 23 -26.35 -3.88 5.00
N GLN A 24 -27.64 -3.56 4.90
CA GLN A 24 -28.58 -3.52 6.02
C GLN A 24 -28.67 -4.88 6.71
N GLY A 25 -28.45 -4.90 8.03
CA GLY A 25 -28.52 -6.12 8.85
C GLY A 25 -27.20 -6.90 8.95
N LEU A 26 -26.15 -6.49 8.24
CA LEU A 26 -24.81 -7.01 8.48
C LEU A 26 -24.15 -6.24 9.61
N ASN A 27 -23.62 -6.95 10.60
CA ASN A 27 -22.92 -6.36 11.74
C ASN A 27 -21.48 -5.94 11.37
N VAL A 28 -21.35 -5.19 10.27
CA VAL A 28 -20.05 -4.78 9.73
C VAL A 28 -19.57 -3.56 10.50
N ASN A 29 -18.37 -3.65 11.06
CA ASN A 29 -17.77 -2.54 11.76
C ASN A 29 -17.31 -1.47 10.74
N THR A 30 -17.98 -0.32 10.73
CA THR A 30 -17.66 0.81 9.84
C THR A 30 -16.23 1.30 10.04
N GLN A 31 -15.71 1.19 11.26
CA GLN A 31 -14.32 1.45 11.65
C GLN A 31 -13.34 0.58 10.87
N GLU A 32 -13.61 -0.72 10.82
CA GLU A 32 -12.78 -1.69 10.12
C GLU A 32 -12.96 -1.60 8.60
N VAL A 33 -14.17 -1.38 8.10
CA VAL A 33 -14.42 -1.16 6.66
C VAL A 33 -13.63 0.03 6.16
N ALA A 34 -13.72 1.15 6.87
CA ALA A 34 -12.98 2.36 6.53
C ALA A 34 -11.47 2.10 6.55
N GLY A 35 -10.97 1.42 7.58
CA GLY A 35 -9.55 1.11 7.73
C GLY A 35 -9.04 0.17 6.65
N VAL A 36 -9.71 -0.96 6.42
CA VAL A 36 -9.36 -1.96 5.40
C VAL A 36 -9.43 -1.35 4.01
N THR A 37 -10.49 -0.60 3.69
CA THR A 37 -10.63 0.04 2.38
C THR A 37 -9.56 1.11 2.18
N SER A 38 -9.31 1.96 3.17
CA SER A 38 -8.27 2.99 3.09
C SER A 38 -6.88 2.38 2.90
N ASN A 39 -6.55 1.33 3.65
CA ASN A 39 -5.28 0.62 3.50
C ASN A 39 -5.16 -0.03 2.11
N ALA A 40 -6.20 -0.71 1.63
CA ALA A 40 -6.19 -1.32 0.31
C ALA A 40 -6.03 -0.30 -0.83
N ILE A 41 -6.62 0.89 -0.68
CA ILE A 41 -6.44 2.01 -1.60
C ILE A 41 -4.98 2.48 -1.57
N LEU A 42 -4.43 2.74 -0.37
CA LEU A 42 -3.04 3.17 -0.21
C LEU A 42 -2.04 2.14 -0.75
N ASP A 43 -2.24 0.86 -0.44
CA ASP A 43 -1.42 -0.25 -0.93
C ASP A 43 -1.43 -0.30 -2.46
N SER A 44 -2.60 -0.15 -3.07
CA SER A 44 -2.75 -0.18 -4.52
C SER A 44 -2.10 1.04 -5.17
N LEU A 45 -2.28 2.24 -4.61
CA LEU A 45 -1.57 3.44 -5.04
C LEU A 45 -0.05 3.24 -4.95
N MET A 46 0.45 2.72 -3.84
CA MET A 46 1.87 2.44 -3.66
C MET A 46 2.38 1.41 -4.68
N GLN A 47 1.59 0.40 -5.01
CA GLN A 47 1.93 -0.55 -6.06
C GLN A 47 1.97 0.13 -7.43
N GLN A 48 1.01 0.99 -7.75
CA GLN A 48 1.00 1.78 -8.98
C GLN A 48 2.27 2.65 -9.09
N VAL A 49 2.62 3.39 -8.03
CA VAL A 49 3.88 4.15 -7.95
C VAL A 49 5.10 3.26 -8.19
N GLN A 50 5.18 2.11 -7.51
CA GLN A 50 6.30 1.18 -7.64
C GLN A 50 6.41 0.58 -9.05
N ASN A 51 5.28 0.35 -9.71
CA ASN A 51 5.21 -0.14 -11.08
C ASN A 51 5.42 0.97 -12.13
N GLY A 52 5.62 2.23 -11.70
CA GLY A 52 5.78 3.38 -12.59
C GLY A 52 4.47 3.91 -13.18
N ASP A 53 3.32 3.40 -12.75
CA ASP A 53 2.01 3.90 -13.11
C ASP A 53 1.62 5.03 -12.14
N MET A 54 1.88 6.28 -12.53
CA MET A 54 1.51 7.45 -11.72
C MET A 54 0.10 7.95 -12.03
N SER A 55 -0.64 7.32 -12.94
CA SER A 55 -1.89 7.87 -13.48
C SER A 55 -2.94 8.03 -12.38
N GLY A 56 -3.14 6.99 -11.56
CA GLY A 56 -4.10 7.06 -10.46
C GLY A 56 -3.66 8.00 -9.34
N VAL A 57 -2.36 8.10 -9.11
CA VAL A 57 -1.78 9.02 -8.12
C VAL A 57 -1.94 10.45 -8.60
N GLN A 58 -1.70 10.73 -9.87
CA GLN A 58 -1.86 12.05 -10.48
C GLN A 58 -3.32 12.49 -10.50
N GLU A 59 -4.27 11.58 -10.77
CA GLU A 59 -5.70 11.86 -10.66
C GLU A 59 -6.08 12.26 -9.24
N LEU A 60 -5.57 11.56 -8.22
CA LEU A 60 -5.86 11.90 -6.82
C LEU A 60 -5.16 13.19 -6.37
N LEU A 61 -3.91 13.40 -6.83
CA LEU A 61 -3.17 14.64 -6.58
C LEU A 61 -3.74 15.85 -7.32
N SER A 62 -4.56 15.64 -8.36
CA SER A 62 -5.25 16.73 -9.05
C SER A 62 -6.29 17.41 -8.15
N GLY A 63 -6.76 16.71 -7.10
CA GLY A 63 -7.81 17.20 -6.22
C GLY A 63 -9.18 17.28 -6.89
N GLU A 64 -9.34 16.62 -8.05
CA GLU A 64 -10.62 16.43 -8.72
C GLU A 64 -11.43 15.33 -8.03
N GLU A 65 -12.75 15.44 -8.03
CA GLU A 65 -13.61 14.41 -7.46
C GLU A 65 -13.50 13.12 -8.29
N THR A 66 -13.24 12.00 -7.62
CA THR A 66 -13.21 10.69 -8.26
C THR A 66 -14.63 10.15 -8.42
N HIS A 67 -15.06 10.02 -9.67
CA HIS A 67 -16.34 9.39 -10.01
C HIS A 67 -16.30 7.88 -9.75
N ALA A 68 -17.44 7.29 -9.38
CA ALA A 68 -17.58 5.84 -9.17
C ALA A 68 -17.19 4.99 -10.39
N ASN A 69 -17.21 5.58 -11.59
CA ASN A 69 -16.84 4.92 -12.85
C ASN A 69 -15.39 5.23 -13.28
N SER A 70 -14.59 5.91 -12.45
CA SER A 70 -13.20 6.25 -12.77
C SER A 70 -12.35 4.98 -12.95
N PRO A 71 -11.36 4.99 -13.87
CA PRO A 71 -10.38 3.92 -13.99
C PRO A 71 -9.71 3.55 -12.67
N VAL A 72 -9.45 4.55 -11.81
CA VAL A 72 -8.89 4.34 -10.46
C VAL A 72 -9.83 3.48 -9.62
N VAL A 73 -11.13 3.80 -9.56
CA VAL A 73 -12.10 3.02 -8.78
C VAL A 73 -12.16 1.57 -9.27
N ASN A 74 -12.17 1.37 -10.59
CA ASN A 74 -12.21 0.04 -11.20
C ASN A 74 -10.94 -0.76 -10.92
N GLY A 75 -9.76 -0.12 -10.90
CA GLY A 75 -8.49 -0.76 -10.56
C GLY A 75 -8.38 -1.14 -9.08
N LEU A 76 -8.97 -0.33 -8.19
CA LEU A 76 -8.93 -0.53 -6.74
C LEU A 76 -9.95 -1.57 -6.25
N ALA A 77 -11.10 -1.67 -6.93
CA ALA A 77 -12.20 -2.57 -6.56
C ALA A 77 -11.76 -4.00 -6.24
N PRO A 78 -11.02 -4.74 -7.10
CA PRO A 78 -10.64 -6.12 -6.83
C PRO A 78 -9.78 -6.27 -5.57
N THR A 79 -8.80 -5.37 -5.35
CA THR A 79 -7.94 -5.39 -4.16
C THR A 79 -8.74 -5.11 -2.90
N VAL A 80 -9.58 -4.08 -2.92
CA VAL A 80 -10.43 -3.70 -1.78
C VAL A 80 -11.40 -4.83 -1.43
N VAL A 81 -12.04 -5.44 -2.42
CA VAL A 81 -12.97 -6.56 -2.21
C VAL A 81 -12.27 -7.76 -1.60
N SER A 82 -11.08 -8.11 -2.11
CA SER A 82 -10.25 -9.17 -1.56
C SER A 82 -9.84 -8.92 -0.11
N GLN A 83 -9.44 -7.69 0.22
CA GLN A 83 -9.07 -7.31 1.57
C GLN A 83 -10.29 -7.31 2.50
N LEU A 84 -11.42 -6.73 2.09
CA LEU A 84 -12.64 -6.71 2.88
C LEU A 84 -13.16 -8.12 3.16
N SER A 85 -13.22 -8.99 2.14
CA SER A 85 -13.66 -10.38 2.33
C SER A 85 -12.75 -11.14 3.28
N SER A 86 -11.44 -10.95 3.15
CA SER A 86 -10.44 -11.68 3.95
C SER A 86 -10.36 -11.17 5.39
N LYS A 87 -10.39 -9.84 5.59
CA LYS A 87 -10.21 -9.19 6.90
C LYS A 87 -11.49 -9.20 7.73
N LEU A 88 -12.65 -8.98 7.09
CA LEU A 88 -13.94 -8.91 7.77
C LEU A 88 -14.68 -10.25 7.75
N ASN A 89 -14.10 -11.27 7.11
CA ASN A 89 -14.70 -12.60 6.95
C ASN A 89 -16.10 -12.55 6.31
N ILE A 90 -16.32 -11.60 5.40
CA ILE A 90 -17.59 -11.40 4.68
C ILE A 90 -17.54 -12.02 3.29
N SER A 91 -18.71 -12.29 2.71
CA SER A 91 -18.78 -12.81 1.35
C SER A 91 -18.26 -11.79 0.33
N PRO A 92 -17.65 -12.23 -0.78
CA PRO A 92 -17.17 -11.34 -1.84
C PRO A 92 -18.28 -10.44 -2.42
N ALA A 93 -19.52 -10.93 -2.48
CA ALA A 93 -20.67 -10.15 -2.95
C ALA A 93 -21.01 -8.97 -2.01
N ILE A 94 -20.92 -9.18 -0.69
CA ILE A 94 -21.10 -8.13 0.31
C ILE A 94 -19.91 -7.17 0.25
N ALA A 95 -18.69 -7.70 0.18
CA ALA A 95 -17.48 -6.89 0.05
C ALA A 95 -17.51 -6.00 -1.20
N GLN A 96 -18.00 -6.51 -2.33
CA GLN A 96 -18.21 -5.74 -3.57
C GLN A 96 -19.19 -4.60 -3.35
N THR A 97 -20.32 -4.86 -2.71
CA THR A 97 -21.31 -3.82 -2.40
C THR A 97 -20.69 -2.73 -1.53
N ILE A 98 -19.97 -3.11 -0.47
CA ILE A 98 -19.28 -2.17 0.41
C ILE A 98 -18.24 -1.37 -0.38
N ALA A 99 -17.42 -2.02 -1.19
CA ALA A 99 -16.38 -1.38 -2.00
C ALA A 99 -16.96 -0.33 -2.96
N THR A 100 -18.10 -0.61 -3.61
CA THR A 100 -18.75 0.35 -4.53
C THR A 100 -19.20 1.64 -3.85
N ILE A 101 -19.42 1.61 -2.53
CA ILE A 101 -19.81 2.77 -1.73
C ILE A 101 -18.55 3.41 -1.11
N ALA A 102 -17.69 2.59 -0.53
CA ALA A 102 -16.57 3.04 0.29
C ALA A 102 -15.42 3.60 -0.51
N ILE A 103 -15.10 3.02 -1.67
CA ILE A 103 -13.99 3.48 -2.50
C ILE A 103 -14.21 4.94 -2.95
N PRO A 104 -15.34 5.31 -3.59
CA PRO A 104 -15.52 6.69 -4.04
C PRO A 104 -15.51 7.70 -2.87
N ILE A 105 -16.12 7.34 -1.73
CA ILE A 105 -16.13 8.19 -0.54
C ILE A 105 -14.69 8.47 -0.07
N ILE A 106 -13.89 7.42 0.09
CA ILE A 106 -12.51 7.54 0.60
C ILE A 106 -11.61 8.29 -0.37
N LEU A 107 -11.75 8.03 -1.67
CA LEU A 107 -11.00 8.77 -2.69
C LEU A 107 -11.38 10.25 -2.72
N ASN A 108 -12.67 10.60 -2.65
CA ASN A 108 -13.08 12.01 -2.62
C ASN A 108 -12.59 12.74 -1.36
N MET A 109 -12.60 12.08 -0.20
CA MET A 109 -12.00 12.68 1.00
C MET A 109 -10.48 12.86 0.86
N LEU A 110 -9.78 11.91 0.24
CA LEU A 110 -8.37 12.03 -0.06
C LEU A 110 -8.10 13.22 -1.00
N ASN A 111 -8.89 13.36 -2.07
CA ASN A 111 -8.80 14.47 -3.02
C ASN A 111 -9.12 15.82 -2.35
N GLY A 112 -10.10 15.85 -1.45
CA GLY A 112 -10.39 17.02 -0.62
C GLY A 112 -9.21 17.45 0.26
N LYS A 113 -8.49 16.50 0.88
CA LYS A 113 -7.28 16.80 1.66
C LYS A 113 -6.13 17.27 0.77
N VAL A 114 -5.94 16.65 -0.39
CA VAL A 114 -4.98 17.07 -1.42
C VAL A 114 -5.25 18.52 -1.83
N LYS A 115 -6.51 18.84 -2.18
CA LYS A 115 -6.96 20.17 -2.60
C LYS A 115 -6.77 21.23 -1.51
N SER A 116 -6.88 20.83 -0.25
CA SER A 116 -6.68 21.70 0.92
C SER A 116 -5.20 22.07 1.17
N GLY A 117 -4.26 21.56 0.36
CA GLY A 117 -2.83 21.87 0.49
C GLY A 117 -2.10 21.04 1.55
N ASP A 118 -2.79 20.11 2.23
CA ASP A 118 -2.21 19.15 3.18
C ASP A 118 -1.41 18.01 2.49
N LEU A 119 -1.31 18.13 1.17
CA LEU A 119 -0.49 17.32 0.27
C LEU A 119 0.96 17.24 0.78
N GLY A 120 1.53 18.35 1.28
CA GLY A 120 2.89 18.38 1.84
C GLY A 120 3.11 17.43 3.03
N GLY A 121 2.08 17.13 3.82
CA GLY A 121 2.16 16.17 4.92
C GLY A 121 1.99 14.71 4.47
N LEU A 122 1.17 14.46 3.46
CA LEU A 122 0.94 13.12 2.90
C LEU A 122 2.08 12.69 1.95
N LEU A 123 2.43 13.56 1.00
CA LEU A 123 3.61 13.39 0.16
C LEU A 123 4.88 13.47 1.00
N GLY A 124 4.92 14.36 2.00
CA GLY A 124 5.99 14.42 2.98
C GLY A 124 6.12 13.11 3.75
N GLY A 125 5.05 12.53 4.29
CA GLY A 125 5.08 11.23 4.97
C GLY A 125 5.51 10.06 4.08
N LEU A 126 5.07 10.08 2.80
CA LEU A 126 5.36 9.05 1.80
C LEU A 126 6.78 9.16 1.22
N LEU A 127 7.24 10.38 0.92
CA LEU A 127 8.55 10.68 0.30
C LEU A 127 9.67 10.99 1.30
N GLY A 128 9.36 11.53 2.47
CA GLY A 128 10.35 12.22 3.32
C GLY A 128 9.99 12.37 4.80
N GLY A 129 9.08 11.57 5.34
CA GLY A 129 8.52 11.70 6.69
C GLY A 129 9.45 11.20 7.79
N GLY A 130 10.75 11.26 7.56
CA GLY A 130 11.79 10.99 8.52
C GLY A 130 12.71 12.21 8.58
N SER A 131 12.44 13.10 9.52
CA SER A 131 13.47 14.01 10.03
C SER A 131 14.64 13.14 10.51
N ASN A 132 15.71 13.12 9.71
CA ASN A 132 17.04 12.49 9.87
C ASN A 132 17.36 11.51 8.73
N ALA A 133 18.25 11.96 7.84
CA ALA A 133 19.08 11.14 6.95
C ALA A 133 18.35 10.04 6.12
N GLY A 134 17.72 10.43 5.00
CA GLY A 134 17.64 9.57 3.81
C GLY A 134 16.73 8.33 3.84
N GLY A 135 15.54 8.37 4.45
CA GLY A 135 14.72 7.16 4.64
C GLY A 135 13.19 7.31 4.55
N GLY A 136 12.64 7.94 3.51
CA GLY A 136 11.21 7.78 3.18
C GLY A 136 10.93 6.43 2.49
N LEU A 137 9.67 6.04 2.30
CA LEU A 137 9.31 4.80 1.57
C LEU A 137 9.92 4.76 0.16
N LEU A 138 10.01 5.92 -0.53
CA LEU A 138 10.76 6.00 -1.78
C LEU A 138 12.27 5.91 -1.57
N GLY A 139 12.82 6.41 -0.47
CA GLY A 139 14.22 6.18 -0.09
C GLY A 139 14.51 4.71 0.20
N SER A 140 13.55 3.95 0.73
CA SER A 140 13.65 2.51 0.95
C SER A 140 13.48 1.70 -0.33
N VAL A 141 12.58 2.10 -1.23
CA VAL A 141 12.38 1.45 -2.54
C VAL A 141 13.53 1.76 -3.50
N LEU A 142 13.93 3.03 -3.64
CA LEU A 142 15.13 3.42 -4.41
C LEU A 142 16.41 2.94 -3.75
N GLY A 143 16.51 2.98 -2.41
CA GLY A 143 17.65 2.41 -1.68
C GLY A 143 17.74 0.90 -1.82
N GLY A 144 16.60 0.20 -1.86
CA GLY A 144 16.54 -1.24 -2.12
C GLY A 144 16.85 -1.61 -3.57
N MET A 145 16.44 -0.78 -4.53
CA MET A 145 16.66 -1.02 -5.96
C MET A 145 18.05 -0.56 -6.44
N MET A 146 18.62 0.47 -5.81
CA MET A 146 19.91 1.06 -6.18
C MET A 146 21.05 0.66 -5.23
N GLY A 147 20.75 0.05 -4.08
CA GLY A 147 21.70 -0.43 -3.07
C GLY A 147 21.89 -1.95 -3.02
N GLY A 148 21.37 -2.68 -4.00
CA GLY A 148 21.52 -4.14 -4.11
C GLY A 148 22.87 -4.57 -4.69
N ASN A 149 23.98 -4.33 -3.99
CA ASN A 149 25.25 -5.01 -4.31
C ASN A 149 26.09 -5.29 -3.05
N ASN A 150 25.54 -6.04 -2.10
CA ASN A 150 26.38 -6.80 -1.17
C ASN A 150 25.65 -8.00 -0.56
N SER A 151 25.78 -9.18 -1.19
CA SER A 151 25.84 -10.50 -0.54
C SER A 151 25.84 -11.60 -1.60
N THR A 152 27.00 -11.90 -2.18
CA THR A 152 27.34 -13.29 -2.51
C THR A 152 27.94 -13.92 -1.27
N SER A 153 27.10 -14.20 -0.29
CA SER A 153 27.36 -15.24 0.70
C SER A 153 26.84 -16.55 0.11
N THR A 154 27.74 -17.33 -0.48
CA THR A 154 27.51 -18.75 -0.78
C THR A 154 27.55 -19.56 0.51
N PRO A 155 26.46 -20.24 0.92
CA PRO A 155 26.48 -21.19 2.00
C PRO A 155 26.29 -22.60 1.43
N SER A 156 27.32 -23.46 1.46
CA SER A 156 27.07 -24.90 1.41
C SER A 156 28.31 -25.75 1.75
N THR A 157 28.10 -26.65 2.71
CA THR A 157 28.64 -28.03 2.76
C THR A 157 29.84 -28.32 3.67
N GLN A 158 29.46 -28.57 4.92
CA GLN A 158 30.00 -29.54 5.88
C GLN A 158 30.56 -30.86 5.28
N LYS A 159 31.85 -31.18 5.51
CA LYS A 159 32.37 -32.49 6.02
C LYS A 159 33.90 -32.64 5.88
N ASN A 160 34.54 -32.87 7.03
CA ASN A 160 35.43 -34.00 7.34
C ASN A 160 36.68 -34.30 6.47
N GLN A 161 37.80 -34.39 7.20
CA GLN A 161 38.99 -35.21 6.96
C GLN A 161 40.04 -34.79 5.91
N GLN A 162 41.25 -34.70 6.47
CA GLN A 162 42.56 -35.00 5.87
C GLN A 162 43.16 -33.91 4.98
N ASP A 163 44.10 -33.20 5.58
CA ASP A 163 45.42 -33.02 4.98
C ASP A 163 45.92 -34.35 4.39
N PRO A 164 46.21 -34.36 3.09
CA PRO A 164 47.47 -34.91 2.66
C PRO A 164 48.21 -33.86 1.85
N LEU A 165 49.35 -33.47 2.41
CA LEU A 165 50.59 -33.33 1.67
C LEU A 165 50.56 -32.40 0.46
N GLY A 166 51.41 -31.38 0.59
CA GLY A 166 52.65 -31.56 -0.16
C GLY A 166 52.48 -31.44 -1.66
N GLY A 167 52.39 -30.20 -2.10
CA GLY A 167 52.64 -29.83 -3.48
C GLY A 167 51.87 -28.55 -3.76
N LEU A 168 52.47 -27.37 -3.83
CA LEU A 168 53.83 -26.99 -4.14
C LEU A 168 54.00 -25.58 -3.55
N LEU A 169 54.72 -25.35 -2.44
CA LEU A 169 56.16 -25.10 -2.40
C LEU A 169 56.89 -24.69 -3.71
N GLY A 170 56.22 -24.19 -4.76
CA GLY A 170 56.84 -24.24 -6.09
C GLY A 170 56.46 -23.16 -7.11
N GLY A 171 55.79 -22.10 -6.70
CA GLY A 171 55.60 -20.90 -7.53
C GLY A 171 55.88 -19.64 -6.72
N LEU A 172 57.00 -19.59 -5.99
CA LEU A 172 58.31 -19.22 -6.56
C LEU A 172 58.32 -17.74 -6.94
N PHE A 173 58.71 -16.92 -5.95
CA PHE A 173 59.43 -15.66 -6.15
C PHE A 173 59.00 -14.85 -7.38
N LYS A 174 57.89 -14.12 -7.27
CA LYS A 174 57.84 -12.71 -7.68
C LYS A 174 56.71 -11.96 -7.00
#